data_AF-A0A2N5LI48-F1
#
_entry.id   AF-A0A2N5LI48-F1
#
_cell.length_a   1.000
_cell.length_b   1.000
_cell.length_c   1.000
_cell.angle_alpha   90.00
_cell.angle_beta   90.00
_cell.angle_gamma   90.00
#
_symmetry.space_group_name_H-M   'P 1'
#
loop_
_entity.id
_entity.type
_entity.pdbx_description
1 polymer ?
#
loop_
_entity_poly.entity_id
_entity_poly.type
_entity_poly.pdbx_seq_one_letter_code
_entity_poly.pdbx_strand_id
1 'polypeptide(L)'
;MSTLTLTINKQDYQLENLDARTTLLDVCRQHLQITGPKKGCDHGQCGACTMLINGRRVNSCLTLAVMHDGDDITTIEGIGMPESLSALQQAFKDNDAFQCGYCTPGQICSATALIEEVKQNWPSHVSTDLKNPDGLLVQEIAERMSGNICRCSAYPNIIKAISQVLESQVSESQVSESSTQTTDNAVQNSSVTGIWSPPPSEAQLGRTSANNKTATATTGGRS
;
A
#
# COMPACT_ATOMS: atom_id res chain seq x y z
N MET A 1 32.51 -9.08 19.02
CA MET A 1 31.04 -9.05 19.12
C MET A 1 30.61 -7.79 18.40
N SER A 2 29.83 -7.90 17.33
CA SER A 2 29.40 -6.74 16.53
C SER A 2 28.22 -6.06 17.22
N THR A 3 28.37 -4.77 17.51
CA THR A 3 27.28 -3.89 17.92
C THR A 3 26.64 -3.33 16.65
N LEU A 4 25.30 -3.37 16.58
CA LEU A 4 24.51 -2.79 15.49
C LEU A 4 23.66 -1.66 16.05
N THR A 5 23.63 -0.51 15.37
CA THR A 5 22.74 0.61 15.74
C THR A 5 21.66 0.79 14.68
N LEU A 6 20.40 0.69 15.10
CA LEU A 6 19.25 0.94 14.22
C LEU A 6 18.46 2.14 14.73
N THR A 7 18.14 3.07 13.84
CA THR A 7 17.21 4.16 14.13
C THR A 7 15.82 3.75 13.65
N ILE A 8 14.92 3.39 14.57
CA ILE A 8 13.56 2.95 14.27
C ILE A 8 12.57 3.92 14.89
N ASN A 9 11.66 4.46 14.09
CA ASN A 9 10.66 5.46 14.49
C ASN A 9 11.33 6.66 15.21
N LYS A 10 12.48 7.11 14.67
CA LYS A 10 13.32 8.20 15.22
C LYS A 10 13.94 7.91 16.59
N GLN A 11 13.97 6.65 17.01
CA GLN A 11 14.63 6.21 18.25
C GLN A 11 15.78 5.26 17.92
N ASP A 12 16.93 5.49 18.55
CA ASP A 12 18.11 4.63 18.37
C ASP A 12 18.04 3.40 19.28
N TYR A 13 18.35 2.23 18.70
CA TYR A 13 18.44 0.96 19.37
C TYR A 13 19.81 0.35 19.13
N GLN A 14 20.55 0.09 20.21
CA GLN A 14 21.80 -0.65 20.17
C GLN A 14 21.53 -2.13 20.43
N LEU A 15 21.93 -2.98 19.48
CA LEU A 15 21.76 -4.42 19.54
C LEU A 15 23.14 -5.09 19.67
N GLU A 16 23.33 -5.80 20.77
CA GLU A 16 24.54 -6.58 21.02
C GLU A 16 24.33 -8.05 20.67
N ASN A 17 25.35 -8.69 20.10
CA ASN A 17 25.35 -10.14 19.83
C ASN A 17 24.17 -10.64 18.97
N LEU A 18 23.70 -9.80 18.05
CA LEU A 18 22.65 -10.18 17.11
C LEU A 18 23.17 -11.23 16.11
N ASP A 19 22.41 -12.30 15.88
CA ASP A 19 22.69 -13.25 14.81
C ASP A 19 22.62 -12.52 13.45
N ALA A 20 23.65 -12.67 12.61
CA ALA A 20 23.71 -12.00 11.31
C ALA A 20 22.56 -12.42 10.35
N ARG A 21 21.89 -13.54 10.62
CA ARG A 21 20.74 -14.03 9.85
C ARG A 21 19.42 -13.40 10.30
N THR A 22 19.39 -12.65 11.40
CA THR A 22 18.16 -12.05 11.90
C THR A 22 17.65 -11.01 10.91
N THR A 23 16.42 -11.22 10.44
CA THR A 23 15.75 -10.28 9.54
C THR A 23 15.41 -8.99 10.28
N LEU A 24 15.27 -7.88 9.54
CA LEU A 24 14.80 -6.64 10.15
C LEU A 24 13.41 -6.80 10.78
N LEU A 25 12.56 -7.64 10.17
CA LEU A 25 11.26 -8.01 10.74
C LEU A 25 11.38 -8.64 12.13
N ASP A 26 12.30 -9.59 12.28
CA ASP A 26 12.47 -10.30 13.55
C ASP A 26 13.15 -9.44 14.61
N VAL A 27 14.04 -8.51 14.23
CA VAL A 27 14.52 -7.47 15.15
C VAL A 27 13.36 -6.68 15.73
N CYS A 28 12.51 -6.08 14.88
CA CYS A 28 11.37 -5.30 15.36
C CYS A 28 10.46 -6.12 16.28
N ARG A 29 10.05 -7.31 15.84
CA ARG A 29 9.02 -8.10 16.53
C ARG A 29 9.52 -8.83 17.77
N GLN A 30 10.68 -9.49 17.69
CA GLN A 30 11.15 -10.41 18.74
C GLN A 30 12.11 -9.71 19.70
N HIS A 31 12.97 -8.83 19.20
CA HIS A 31 13.97 -8.16 20.04
C HIS A 31 13.43 -6.86 20.64
N LEU A 32 12.70 -6.05 19.86
CA LEU A 32 12.26 -4.72 20.27
C LEU A 32 10.78 -4.62 20.65
N GLN A 33 10.00 -5.69 20.44
CA GLN A 33 8.55 -5.74 20.68
C GLN A 33 7.74 -4.66 19.91
N ILE A 34 8.29 -4.19 18.79
CA ILE A 34 7.59 -3.37 17.79
C ILE A 34 6.83 -4.34 16.89
N THR A 35 5.56 -4.58 17.25
CA THR A 35 4.76 -5.69 16.69
C THR A 35 3.86 -5.29 15.52
N GLY A 36 3.83 -4.02 15.15
CA GLY A 36 3.09 -3.48 14.02
C GLY A 36 3.41 -4.17 12.70
N PRO A 37 4.67 -4.25 12.26
CA PRO A 37 5.07 -5.08 11.13
C PRO A 37 4.68 -6.54 11.36
N LYS A 38 4.03 -7.19 10.38
CA LYS A 38 3.49 -8.55 10.56
C LYS A 38 4.26 -9.59 9.75
N LYS A 39 4.42 -10.78 10.32
CA LYS A 39 4.98 -11.96 9.63
C LYS A 39 3.84 -12.79 9.04
N GLY A 40 3.43 -12.46 7.81
CA GLY A 40 2.37 -13.20 7.10
C GLY A 40 2.86 -14.42 6.30
N CYS A 41 4.04 -14.33 5.69
CA CYS A 41 4.58 -15.39 4.82
C CYS A 41 6.08 -15.67 5.00
N ASP A 42 6.86 -14.71 5.52
CA ASP A 42 8.33 -14.78 5.68
C ASP A 42 9.16 -15.01 4.39
N HIS A 43 8.53 -14.87 3.22
CA HIS A 43 9.16 -15.13 1.91
C HIS A 43 8.79 -14.08 0.85
N GLY A 44 8.44 -12.85 1.27
CA GLY A 44 8.16 -11.72 0.37
C GLY A 44 6.88 -11.80 -0.45
N GLN A 45 5.96 -12.71 -0.13
CA GLN A 45 4.76 -12.96 -0.93
C GLN A 45 3.55 -12.09 -0.59
N CYS A 46 3.52 -11.45 0.59
CA CYS A 46 2.26 -10.87 1.11
C CYS A 46 2.28 -9.36 1.43
N GLY A 47 3.45 -8.72 1.53
CA GLY A 47 3.56 -7.29 1.90
C GLY A 47 3.21 -6.93 3.36
N ALA A 48 2.69 -7.86 4.17
CA ALA A 48 2.27 -7.57 5.55
C ALA A 48 3.40 -7.10 6.49
N CYS A 49 4.66 -7.37 6.10
CA CYS A 49 5.86 -6.95 6.80
C CYS A 49 6.45 -5.63 6.27
N THR A 50 5.72 -4.87 5.44
CA THR A 50 6.27 -3.65 4.84
C THR A 50 6.63 -2.63 5.91
N MET A 51 7.85 -2.11 5.82
CA MET A 51 8.35 -0.95 6.57
C MET A 51 8.96 0.04 5.57
N LEU A 52 9.20 1.28 5.99
CA LEU A 52 9.94 2.26 5.21
C LEU A 52 11.39 2.28 5.69
N ILE A 53 12.35 2.15 4.78
CA ILE A 53 13.78 2.27 5.04
C ILE A 53 14.26 3.43 4.18
N ASN A 54 14.73 4.50 4.83
CA ASN A 54 15.09 5.76 4.18
C ASN A 54 13.97 6.26 3.23
N GLY A 55 12.72 6.20 3.70
CA GLY A 55 11.53 6.58 2.94
C GLY A 55 11.06 5.58 1.88
N ARG A 56 11.80 4.49 1.60
CA ARG A 56 11.42 3.48 0.61
C ARG A 56 10.76 2.28 1.25
N ARG A 57 9.63 1.82 0.71
CA ARG A 57 8.94 0.60 1.20
C ARG A 57 9.74 -0.68 0.89
N VAL A 58 9.92 -1.54 1.89
CA VAL A 58 10.67 -2.79 1.80
C VAL A 58 9.95 -3.92 2.54
N ASN A 59 9.96 -5.12 1.97
CA ASN A 59 9.56 -6.35 2.66
C ASN A 59 10.62 -6.73 3.70
N SER A 60 10.40 -6.36 4.96
CA SER A 60 11.40 -6.54 6.02
C SER A 60 11.75 -7.99 6.38
N CYS A 61 10.96 -8.98 5.95
CA CYS A 61 11.33 -10.39 6.06
C CYS A 61 12.45 -10.82 5.09
N LEU A 62 12.72 -10.02 4.04
CA LEU A 62 13.72 -10.33 3.02
C LEU A 62 14.98 -9.46 3.13
N THR A 63 15.18 -8.79 4.27
CA THR A 63 16.41 -8.02 4.52
C THR A 63 16.95 -8.31 5.90
N LEU A 64 18.28 -8.39 6.01
CA LEU A 64 18.96 -8.69 7.27
C LEU A 64 19.16 -7.38 8.05
N ALA A 65 19.00 -7.43 9.37
CA ALA A 65 19.15 -6.23 10.20
C ALA A 65 20.55 -5.60 10.09
N VAL A 66 21.58 -6.44 9.96
CA VAL A 66 22.98 -6.00 9.81
C VAL A 66 23.24 -5.20 8.53
N MET A 67 22.32 -5.20 7.56
CA MET A 67 22.43 -4.39 6.34
C MET A 67 21.97 -2.94 6.52
N HIS A 68 21.39 -2.62 7.69
CA HIS A 68 20.69 -1.37 7.95
C HIS A 68 21.32 -0.55 9.09
N ASP A 69 22.61 -0.76 9.36
CA ASP A 69 23.35 0.07 10.31
C ASP A 69 23.35 1.53 9.84
N GLY A 70 22.78 2.41 10.65
CA GLY A 70 22.64 3.84 10.33
C GLY A 70 21.49 4.22 9.37
N ASP A 71 20.65 3.28 8.92
CA ASP A 71 19.44 3.60 8.16
C ASP A 71 18.33 4.14 9.07
N ASP A 72 17.50 5.04 8.55
CA ASP A 72 16.26 5.48 9.21
C ASP A 72 15.10 4.56 8.81
N ILE A 73 14.51 3.91 9.82
CA ILE A 73 13.44 2.92 9.64
C ILE A 73 12.15 3.44 10.24
N THR A 74 11.07 3.46 9.46
CA THR A 74 9.73 3.81 9.93
C THR A 74 8.78 2.63 9.80
N THR A 75 8.15 2.27 10.92
CA THR A 75 7.10 1.25 11.01
C THR A 75 5.71 1.89 11.05
N ILE A 76 4.65 1.10 11.14
CA ILE A 76 3.28 1.63 11.29
C ILE A 76 3.14 2.49 12.55
N GLU A 77 3.83 2.14 13.64
CA GLU A 77 3.87 2.90 14.89
C GLU A 77 4.53 4.28 14.71
N GLY A 78 5.51 4.39 13.80
CA GLY A 78 6.15 5.66 13.45
C GLY A 78 5.33 6.55 12.53
N ILE A 79 4.36 5.98 11.78
CA ILE A 79 3.45 6.74 10.91
C ILE A 79 2.40 7.49 11.73
N GLY A 80 1.91 6.87 12.80
CA GLY A 80 0.96 7.50 13.71
C GLY A 80 0.41 6.52 14.73
N MET A 81 -0.07 7.06 15.85
CA MET A 81 -0.60 6.32 17.00
C MET A 81 -2.09 6.66 17.17
N PRO A 82 -2.89 5.87 17.91
CA PRO A 82 -4.34 6.09 18.04
C PRO A 82 -4.77 7.52 18.42
N GLU A 83 -3.91 8.22 19.15
CA GLU A 83 -4.07 9.58 19.68
C GLU A 83 -3.75 10.66 18.64
N SER A 84 -3.00 10.29 17.60
CA SER A 84 -2.58 11.16 16.51
C SER A 84 -2.43 10.33 15.23
N LEU A 85 -3.57 10.02 14.63
CA LEU A 85 -3.63 9.27 13.37
C LEU A 85 -3.09 10.15 12.23
N SER A 86 -2.26 9.55 11.38
CA SER A 86 -1.93 10.14 10.08
C SER A 86 -3.18 10.26 9.19
N ALA A 87 -3.11 11.10 8.16
CA ALA A 87 -4.18 11.24 7.17
C ALA A 87 -4.57 9.89 6.53
N LEU A 88 -3.59 9.02 6.24
CA LEU A 88 -3.84 7.67 5.73
C LEU A 88 -4.53 6.77 6.76
N GLN A 89 -4.08 6.76 8.00
CA GLN A 89 -4.74 5.95 9.05
C GLN A 89 -6.19 6.40 9.28
N GLN A 90 -6.43 7.71 9.27
CA GLN A 90 -7.77 8.28 9.38
C GLN A 90 -8.63 7.91 8.17
N ALA A 91 -8.13 8.06 6.94
CA ALA A 91 -8.84 7.65 5.73
C ALA A 91 -9.15 6.14 5.70
N PHE A 92 -8.24 5.30 6.18
CA PHE A 92 -8.47 3.86 6.29
C PHE A 92 -9.61 3.54 7.27
N LYS A 93 -9.66 4.24 8.40
CA LYS A 93 -10.74 4.13 9.39
C LYS A 93 -12.08 4.58 8.81
N ASP A 94 -12.11 5.73 8.15
CA ASP A 94 -13.36 6.33 7.65
C ASP A 94 -13.97 5.56 6.48
N ASN A 95 -13.14 4.86 5.70
CA ASN A 95 -13.59 4.09 4.54
C ASN A 95 -13.74 2.60 4.80
N ASP A 96 -13.58 2.12 6.05
CA ASP A 96 -13.58 0.70 6.37
C ASP A 96 -12.59 -0.09 5.49
N ALA A 97 -11.37 0.47 5.35
CA ALA A 97 -10.29 -0.05 4.51
C ALA A 97 -9.51 -1.21 5.16
N PHE A 98 -10.15 -1.92 6.07
CA PHE A 98 -9.62 -3.11 6.73
C PHE A 98 -10.76 -3.91 7.34
N GLN A 99 -10.50 -5.17 7.68
CA GLN A 99 -11.43 -5.98 8.46
C GLN A 99 -10.66 -6.64 9.62
N CYS A 100 -9.96 -7.75 9.37
CA CYS A 100 -9.19 -8.44 10.41
C CYS A 100 -7.99 -7.62 10.94
N GLY A 101 -7.60 -6.55 10.23
CA GLY A 101 -6.50 -5.67 10.63
C GLY A 101 -5.09 -6.20 10.35
N TYR A 102 -4.94 -7.48 9.97
CA TYR A 102 -3.61 -8.11 9.90
C TYR A 102 -2.72 -7.53 8.79
N CYS A 103 -3.26 -7.29 7.59
CA CYS A 103 -2.48 -6.68 6.50
C CYS A 103 -2.36 -5.16 6.63
N THR A 104 -3.17 -4.52 7.48
CA THR A 104 -3.33 -3.07 7.52
C THR A 104 -2.03 -2.31 7.77
N PRO A 105 -1.12 -2.73 8.67
CA PRO A 105 0.20 -2.10 8.82
C PRO A 105 0.99 -2.03 7.51
N GLY A 106 1.10 -3.16 6.80
CA GLY A 106 1.81 -3.23 5.52
C GLY A 106 1.14 -2.40 4.42
N GLN A 107 -0.20 -2.42 4.39
CA GLN A 107 -1.00 -1.61 3.46
C GLN A 107 -0.74 -0.11 3.67
N ILE A 108 -0.78 0.37 4.93
CA ILE A 108 -0.58 1.78 5.24
C ILE A 108 0.87 2.21 4.96
N CYS A 109 1.88 1.44 5.40
CA CYS A 109 3.28 1.74 5.07
C CYS A 109 3.51 1.77 3.55
N SER A 110 2.91 0.84 2.81
CA SER A 110 3.02 0.82 1.35
C SER A 110 2.32 2.00 0.69
N ALA A 111 1.15 2.39 1.18
CA ALA A 111 0.41 3.56 0.69
C ALA A 111 1.18 4.86 0.96
N THR A 112 1.84 4.98 2.12
CA THR A 112 2.69 6.13 2.43
C THR A 112 3.81 6.28 1.40
N ALA A 113 4.54 5.21 1.09
CA ALA A 113 5.57 5.26 0.05
C ALA A 113 4.98 5.48 -1.35
N LEU A 114 3.83 4.88 -1.68
CA LEU A 114 3.14 5.08 -2.96
C LEU A 114 2.85 6.56 -3.21
N ILE A 115 2.37 7.30 -2.21
CA ILE A 115 2.09 8.74 -2.35
C ILE A 115 3.37 9.50 -2.73
N GLU A 116 4.50 9.18 -2.11
CA GLU A 116 5.78 9.79 -2.44
C GLU A 116 6.30 9.36 -3.82
N GLU A 117 6.09 8.10 -4.22
CA GLU A 117 6.41 7.60 -5.57
C GLU A 117 5.61 8.35 -6.65
N VAL A 118 4.32 8.64 -6.39
CA VAL A 118 3.47 9.46 -7.28
C VAL A 118 3.99 10.89 -7.37
N LYS A 119 4.34 11.52 -6.25
CA LYS A 119 4.93 12.88 -6.25
C LYS A 119 6.25 12.95 -7.02
N GLN A 120 7.04 11.88 -6.96
CA GLN A 120 8.29 11.76 -7.71
C GLN A 120 8.07 11.36 -9.17
N ASN A 121 6.82 11.23 -9.61
CA ASN A 121 6.45 10.91 -10.98
C ASN A 121 7.05 9.57 -11.46
N TRP A 122 7.21 8.60 -10.55
CA TRP A 122 7.71 7.27 -10.89
C TRP A 122 6.63 6.50 -11.65
N PRO A 123 6.93 5.84 -12.78
CA PRO A 123 5.95 5.03 -13.50
C PRO A 123 5.68 3.69 -12.80
N SER A 124 4.58 3.04 -13.16
CA SER A 124 4.26 1.64 -12.81
C SER A 124 4.05 0.81 -14.06
N HIS A 125 3.70 -0.47 -13.89
CA HIS A 125 3.43 -1.37 -15.01
C HIS A 125 2.26 -0.90 -15.90
N VAL A 126 1.28 -0.20 -15.33
CA VAL A 126 0.08 0.25 -16.05
C VAL A 126 0.19 1.68 -16.60
N SER A 127 1.34 2.34 -16.41
CA SER A 127 1.58 3.67 -16.96
C SER A 127 1.61 3.65 -18.48
N THR A 128 0.77 4.48 -19.10
CA THR A 128 0.73 4.61 -20.57
C THR A 128 1.77 5.60 -21.09
N ASP A 129 2.08 6.65 -20.31
CA ASP A 129 3.21 7.56 -20.54
C ASP A 129 4.22 7.42 -19.40
N LEU A 130 5.42 6.94 -19.73
CA LEU A 130 6.51 6.77 -18.75
C LEU A 130 7.13 8.10 -18.29
N LYS A 131 6.89 9.20 -19.00
CA LYS A 131 7.39 10.54 -18.64
C LYS A 131 6.40 11.30 -17.78
N ASN A 132 5.10 11.04 -17.91
CA ASN A 132 4.04 11.71 -17.16
C ASN A 132 2.96 10.68 -16.75
N PRO A 133 3.30 9.72 -15.86
CA PRO A 133 2.33 8.75 -15.37
C PRO A 133 1.18 9.44 -14.62
N ASP A 134 -0.06 9.06 -14.93
CA ASP A 134 -1.25 9.51 -14.20
C ASP A 134 -1.40 8.74 -12.88
N GLY A 135 -0.61 9.11 -11.88
CA GLY A 135 -0.61 8.45 -10.56
C GLY A 135 -1.93 8.56 -9.79
N LEU A 136 -2.91 9.34 -10.27
CA LEU A 136 -4.25 9.45 -9.69
C LEU A 136 -5.24 8.46 -10.31
N LEU A 137 -4.84 7.69 -11.32
CA LEU A 137 -5.67 6.64 -11.90
C LEU A 137 -5.84 5.49 -10.90
N VAL A 138 -7.07 4.97 -10.74
CA VAL A 138 -7.35 3.83 -9.85
C VAL A 138 -6.48 2.61 -10.16
N GLN A 139 -6.21 2.35 -11.44
CA GLN A 139 -5.37 1.26 -11.92
C GLN A 139 -3.91 1.43 -11.45
N GLU A 140 -3.40 2.66 -11.38
CA GLU A 140 -2.06 2.95 -10.88
C GLU A 140 -1.95 2.68 -9.39
N ILE A 141 -2.95 3.08 -8.60
CA ILE A 141 -3.00 2.78 -7.17
C ILE A 141 -3.06 1.26 -6.96
N ALA A 142 -3.94 0.57 -7.70
CA ALA A 142 -4.09 -0.88 -7.59
C ALA A 142 -2.81 -1.64 -7.97
N GLU A 143 -2.15 -1.25 -9.07
CA GLU A 143 -0.90 -1.85 -9.52
C GLU A 143 0.21 -1.64 -8.49
N ARG A 144 0.38 -0.41 -8.00
CA ARG A 144 1.42 -0.10 -7.01
C ARG A 144 1.17 -0.76 -5.66
N MET A 145 -0.07 -1.06 -5.32
CA MET A 145 -0.43 -1.76 -4.08
C MET A 145 -0.49 -3.29 -4.23
N SER A 146 -0.30 -3.83 -5.44
CA SER A 146 -0.42 -5.26 -5.75
C SER A 146 0.48 -6.17 -4.88
N GLY A 147 1.60 -5.64 -4.37
CA GLY A 147 2.50 -6.35 -3.45
C GLY A 147 1.95 -6.55 -2.02
N ASN A 148 0.77 -6.01 -1.68
CA ASN A 148 0.15 -6.16 -0.35
C ASN A 148 -1.16 -6.94 -0.44
N ILE A 149 -1.12 -8.18 0.02
CA ILE A 149 -2.26 -9.09 -0.06
C ILE A 149 -3.21 -8.87 1.13
N CYS A 150 -4.50 -8.72 0.83
CA CYS A 150 -5.60 -8.66 1.79
C CYS A 150 -6.57 -9.84 1.56
N ARG A 151 -6.55 -10.84 2.45
CA ARG A 151 -7.46 -12.00 2.32
C ARG A 151 -8.93 -11.67 2.64
N CYS A 152 -9.16 -10.66 3.47
CA CYS A 152 -10.48 -10.10 3.71
C CYS A 152 -11.07 -9.40 2.48
N SER A 153 -10.25 -9.14 1.46
CA SER A 153 -10.65 -8.51 0.20
C SER A 153 -11.18 -7.07 0.37
N ALA A 154 -10.59 -6.30 1.30
CA ALA A 154 -10.93 -4.89 1.53
C ALA A 154 -10.39 -3.94 0.44
N TYR A 155 -9.90 -4.46 -0.70
CA TYR A 155 -9.21 -3.69 -1.74
C TYR A 155 -9.98 -2.46 -2.27
N PRO A 156 -11.30 -2.54 -2.58
CA PRO A 156 -12.04 -1.34 -3.01
C PRO A 156 -11.95 -0.19 -1.99
N ASN A 157 -12.08 -0.52 -0.70
CA ASN A 157 -12.05 0.45 0.39
C ASN A 157 -10.63 0.97 0.66
N ILE A 158 -9.62 0.10 0.52
CA ILE A 158 -8.20 0.49 0.58
C ILE A 158 -7.88 1.50 -0.52
N ILE A 159 -8.28 1.21 -1.76
CA ILE A 159 -8.07 2.13 -2.89
C ILE A 159 -8.79 3.44 -2.61
N LYS A 160 -10.06 3.40 -2.18
CA LYS A 160 -10.84 4.60 -1.85
C LYS A 160 -10.15 5.46 -0.78
N ALA A 161 -9.60 4.85 0.27
CA ALA A 161 -8.88 5.55 1.33
C ALA A 161 -7.59 6.22 0.81
N ILE A 162 -6.83 5.53 -0.05
CA ILE A 162 -5.61 6.08 -0.66
C ILE A 162 -5.96 7.24 -1.60
N SER A 163 -6.98 7.07 -2.44
CA SER A 163 -7.49 8.09 -3.36
C SER A 163 -7.87 9.37 -2.61
N GLN A 164 -8.63 9.26 -1.52
CA GLN A 164 -9.03 10.41 -0.69
C GLN A 164 -7.81 11.23 -0.23
N VAL A 165 -6.72 10.58 0.18
CA VAL A 165 -5.51 11.27 0.64
C VAL A 165 -4.75 11.92 -0.52
N LEU A 166 -4.63 11.22 -1.65
CA LEU A 166 -3.98 11.76 -2.85
C LEU A 166 -4.70 13.02 -3.37
N GLU A 167 -6.03 13.00 -3.47
CA GLU A 167 -6.84 14.15 -3.90
C GLU A 167 -6.67 15.35 -2.96
N SER A 168 -6.60 15.10 -1.65
CA SER A 168 -6.42 16.15 -0.65
C SER A 168 -5.06 16.84 -0.80
N GLN A 169 -3.98 16.09 -1.09
CA GLN A 169 -2.65 16.67 -1.26
C GLN A 169 -2.46 17.44 -2.57
N VAL A 170 -3.16 17.05 -3.65
CA VAL A 170 -3.21 17.82 -4.90
C VAL A 170 -3.91 19.16 -4.66
N SER A 171 -5.02 19.14 -3.93
CA SER A 171 -5.77 20.35 -3.58
C SER A 171 -4.94 21.32 -2.74
N GLU A 172 -4.17 20.82 -1.76
CA GLU A 172 -3.28 21.64 -0.92
C GLU A 172 -2.12 22.26 -1.71
N SER A 173 -1.55 21.51 -2.67
CA SER A 173 -0.43 21.98 -3.50
C SER A 173 -0.86 23.10 -4.45
N GLN A 174 -2.07 23.01 -5.03
CA GLN A 174 -2.66 24.06 -5.87
C GLN A 174 -3.01 25.34 -5.09
N VAL A 175 -3.44 25.22 -3.83
CA VAL A 175 -3.70 26.39 -2.96
C VAL A 175 -2.40 27.12 -2.60
N SER A 176 -1.28 26.40 -2.43
CA SER A 176 0.02 26.99 -2.15
C SER A 176 0.60 27.77 -3.35
N GLU A 177 0.38 27.30 -4.58
CA GLU A 177 0.83 27.97 -5.82
C GLU A 177 -0.12 29.09 -6.31
N SER A 178 -1.41 29.03 -5.95
CA SER A 178 -2.43 30.02 -6.36
C SER A 178 -2.34 31.37 -5.61
N SER A 179 -1.43 31.53 -4.66
CA SER A 179 -1.29 32.77 -3.88
C SER A 179 -0.60 33.93 -4.64
N THR A 180 -0.34 33.81 -5.95
CA THR A 180 0.23 34.91 -6.76
C THR A 180 -0.49 35.27 -8.06
N GLN A 181 -1.58 34.63 -8.50
CA GLN A 181 -2.28 35.06 -9.73
C GLN A 181 -3.80 34.90 -9.66
N THR A 182 -4.49 36.05 -9.68
CA THR A 182 -5.93 36.19 -9.95
C THR A 182 -6.18 36.09 -11.45
N THR A 183 -6.81 34.99 -11.91
CA THR A 183 -7.73 34.99 -13.06
C THR A 183 -8.64 33.77 -13.01
N ASP A 184 -9.94 34.00 -13.24
CA ASP A 184 -10.99 33.01 -13.42
C ASP A 184 -10.59 31.93 -14.44
N ASN A 185 -10.48 30.68 -13.97
CA ASN A 185 -10.54 29.51 -14.83
C ASN A 185 -11.29 28.39 -14.13
N ALA A 186 -12.29 27.86 -14.83
CA ALA A 186 -13.17 26.80 -14.36
C ALA A 186 -12.37 25.56 -13.93
N VAL A 187 -12.54 25.19 -12.66
CA VAL A 187 -11.92 24.04 -11.99
C VAL A 187 -12.28 22.76 -12.75
N GLN A 188 -11.30 22.16 -13.43
CA GLN A 188 -11.37 20.73 -13.73
C GLN A 188 -11.00 19.98 -12.45
N ASN A 189 -12.03 19.44 -11.79
CA ASN A 189 -11.89 18.66 -10.57
C ASN A 189 -10.86 17.53 -10.76
N SER A 190 -9.79 17.55 -9.96
CA SER A 190 -8.84 16.45 -9.82
C SER A 190 -9.47 15.33 -8.99
N SER A 191 -10.45 14.63 -9.55
CA SER A 191 -10.95 13.38 -8.99
C SER A 191 -10.09 12.22 -9.49
N VAL A 192 -9.70 11.31 -8.61
CA VAL A 192 -9.14 10.01 -9.00
C VAL A 192 -10.10 9.37 -10.00
N THR A 193 -9.59 9.02 -11.17
CA THR A 193 -10.42 8.56 -12.29
C THR A 193 -10.41 7.03 -12.41
N GLY A 194 -11.51 6.49 -12.95
CA GLY A 194 -11.68 5.05 -13.21
C GLY A 194 -12.53 4.32 -12.16
N ILE A 195 -12.98 3.11 -12.53
CA ILE A 195 -13.66 2.18 -11.63
C ILE A 195 -12.68 1.05 -11.35
N TRP A 196 -12.40 0.76 -10.08
CA TRP A 196 -11.64 -0.45 -9.76
C TRP A 196 -12.47 -1.66 -10.16
N SER A 197 -12.06 -2.29 -11.26
CA SER A 197 -12.54 -3.62 -11.63
C SER A 197 -11.34 -4.55 -11.45
N PRO A 198 -11.45 -5.62 -10.63
CA PRO A 198 -10.40 -6.62 -10.59
C PRO A 198 -10.21 -7.16 -12.02
N PRO A 199 -8.95 -7.40 -12.46
CA PRO A 199 -8.71 -7.94 -13.79
C PRO A 199 -9.50 -9.25 -13.94
N PRO A 200 -10.22 -9.43 -15.07
CA PRO A 200 -10.98 -10.65 -15.29
C PRO A 200 -10.04 -11.84 -15.25
N SER A 201 -10.45 -12.90 -14.55
CA SER A 201 -9.73 -14.18 -14.57
C SER A 201 -9.64 -14.71 -16.01
N GLU A 202 -8.62 -15.51 -16.34
CA GLU A 202 -8.54 -16.19 -17.64
C GLU A 202 -9.83 -16.96 -17.97
N ALA A 203 -10.52 -17.49 -16.95
CA ALA A 203 -11.81 -18.15 -17.08
C ALA A 203 -12.95 -17.22 -17.58
N GLN A 204 -12.87 -15.91 -17.34
CA GLN A 204 -13.81 -14.91 -17.85
C GLN A 204 -13.46 -14.41 -19.26
N LEU A 205 -12.18 -14.48 -19.63
CA LEU A 205 -11.71 -14.09 -20.96
C LEU A 205 -11.92 -15.21 -22.01
N GLY A 206 -12.14 -16.45 -21.57
CA GLY A 206 -12.34 -17.62 -22.42
C GLY A 206 -13.73 -18.23 -22.32
N ARG A 207 -14.74 -17.62 -22.97
CA ARG A 207 -15.93 -18.30 -23.56
C ARG A 207 -16.79 -17.26 -24.29
N THR A 208 -16.49 -17.02 -25.56
CA THR A 208 -17.51 -16.56 -26.51
C THR A 208 -18.54 -17.69 -26.64
N SER A 209 -19.61 -17.62 -25.85
CA SER A 209 -20.70 -18.59 -25.92
C SER A 209 -21.46 -18.41 -27.23
N ALA A 210 -21.14 -19.25 -28.21
CA ALA A 210 -21.97 -19.47 -29.39
C ALA A 210 -23.25 -20.20 -28.96
N ASN A 211 -24.22 -19.46 -28.43
CA ASN A 211 -25.51 -20.02 -28.04
C ASN A 211 -26.41 -20.06 -29.27
N ASN A 212 -26.31 -21.14 -30.05
CA ASN A 212 -27.32 -21.51 -31.04
C ASN A 212 -28.21 -22.63 -30.45
N LYS A 213 -29.50 -22.50 -30.73
CA LYS A 213 -30.65 -23.22 -30.16
C LYS A 213 -30.50 -24.75 -30.07
N THR A 214 -30.97 -25.33 -28.97
CA THR A 214 -32.04 -26.35 -29.01
C THR A 214 -32.67 -26.52 -27.63
N ALA A 215 -33.97 -26.28 -27.55
CA ALA A 215 -34.79 -26.62 -26.40
C ALA A 215 -35.11 -28.12 -26.46
N THR A 216 -34.83 -28.84 -25.38
CA THR A 216 -35.50 -30.12 -25.07
C THR A 216 -35.80 -30.15 -23.58
N ALA A 217 -37.09 -30.28 -23.30
CA ALA A 217 -37.64 -30.41 -21.96
C ALA A 217 -37.25 -31.77 -21.35
N THR A 218 -36.83 -31.75 -20.09
CA THR A 218 -36.91 -32.91 -19.20
C THR A 218 -37.23 -32.44 -17.79
N THR A 219 -38.44 -32.77 -17.36
CA THR A 219 -38.92 -32.82 -15.99
C THR A 219 -38.12 -33.85 -15.18
N GLY A 220 -37.59 -33.48 -14.01
CA GLY A 220 -36.93 -34.44 -13.11
C GLY A 220 -36.73 -33.84 -11.72
N GLY A 221 -37.40 -34.42 -10.72
CA GLY A 221 -37.62 -33.88 -9.38
C GLY A 221 -36.39 -33.81 -8.48
N ARG A 222 -36.55 -32.98 -7.44
CA ARG A 222 -35.65 -32.89 -6.28
C ARG A 222 -35.68 -34.18 -5.47
N SER A 223 -34.50 -34.64 -5.07
CA SER A 223 -34.23 -35.35 -3.82
C SER A 223 -32.94 -34.77 -3.25
#